data_AF-A0A955YEK9-F1
#
_entry.id   AF-A0A955YEK9-F1
#
_cell.length_a   1.000
_cell.length_b   1.000
_cell.length_c   1.000
_cell.angle_alpha   90.00
_cell.angle_beta   90.00
_cell.angle_gamma   90.00
#
_symmetry.space_group_name_H-M   'P 1'
#
loop_
_entity.id
_entity.type
_entity.pdbx_description
1 polymer ?
#
loop_
_entity_poly.entity_id
_entity_poly.type
_entity_poly.pdbx_seq_one_letter_code
_entity_poly.pdbx_strand_id
1 'polypeptide(L)'
;RPEYGHATNGLCVVGRRARTRGLFLDRRCFLVSYDSTSDHDGVRLARSLAAVIPVVAGINLEYYFGRVDPTGYGCGTKLPHNVSALLGVMDGAGSDLRTGLPWQMVEIHEPVRLSVIVEARTETLERVLDRDPNLSRLVAGRWLFLAALDPTSRRLDVWEDGAFHPHAVDDAVPEAPSSSA
;
A
#
# COMPACT_ATOMS: atom_id res chain seq x y z
N ARG A 1 -8.06 -18.01 -16.91
CA ARG A 1 -7.01 -17.76 -15.89
C ARG A 1 -7.58 -16.75 -14.92
N PRO A 2 -7.58 -16.97 -13.60
CA PRO A 2 -8.07 -15.97 -12.67
C PRO A 2 -7.23 -14.69 -12.80
N GLU A 3 -7.88 -13.53 -12.88
CA GLU A 3 -7.25 -12.22 -12.96
C GLU A 3 -7.22 -11.62 -11.56
N TYR A 4 -6.26 -12.02 -10.71
CA TYR A 4 -6.17 -11.52 -9.33
C TYR A 4 -5.51 -10.14 -9.21
N GLY A 5 -5.06 -9.52 -10.31
CA GLY A 5 -4.50 -8.18 -10.32
C GLY A 5 -3.45 -7.94 -9.22
N HIS A 6 -3.74 -6.98 -8.35
CA HIS A 6 -2.95 -6.59 -7.18
C HIS A 6 -3.48 -7.19 -5.86
N ALA A 7 -4.21 -8.30 -5.90
CA ALA A 7 -4.65 -8.99 -4.69
C ALA A 7 -3.47 -9.29 -3.77
N THR A 8 -3.75 -9.43 -2.47
CA THR A 8 -2.76 -9.61 -1.38
C THR A 8 -1.77 -8.45 -1.14
N ASN A 9 -1.83 -7.35 -1.92
CA ASN A 9 -0.93 -6.22 -1.70
C ASN A 9 -1.03 -5.68 -0.26
N GLY A 10 0.11 -5.31 0.32
CA GLY A 10 0.17 -4.80 1.69
C GLY A 10 1.47 -4.06 2.02
N LEU A 11 2.45 -4.05 1.11
CA LEU A 11 3.73 -3.39 1.32
C LEU A 11 4.11 -2.52 0.12
N CYS A 12 4.76 -1.40 0.38
CA CYS A 12 5.47 -0.60 -0.61
C CYS A 12 6.85 -0.27 -0.04
N VAL A 13 7.91 -0.56 -0.80
CA VAL A 13 9.28 -0.17 -0.43
C VAL A 13 9.81 0.84 -1.43
N VAL A 14 10.20 2.01 -0.93
CA VAL A 14 10.86 3.07 -1.69
C VAL A 14 12.31 3.16 -1.23
N GLY A 15 13.24 2.62 -2.01
CA GLY A 15 14.65 2.56 -1.60
C GLY A 15 15.52 1.79 -2.57
N ARG A 16 16.78 1.57 -2.19
CA ARG A 16 17.77 0.92 -3.05
C ARG A 16 17.40 -0.54 -3.20
N ARG A 17 17.48 -1.06 -4.43
CA ARG A 17 17.15 -2.47 -4.70
C ARG A 17 18.02 -3.45 -3.93
N ALA A 18 19.23 -3.05 -3.54
CA ALA A 18 20.12 -3.84 -2.69
C ALA A 18 19.48 -4.19 -1.33
N ARG A 19 18.57 -3.35 -0.79
CA ARG A 19 17.88 -3.61 0.49
C ARG A 19 16.84 -4.73 0.40
N THR A 20 16.28 -4.96 -0.79
CA THR A 20 15.20 -5.93 -1.01
C THR A 20 15.62 -7.12 -1.88
N ARG A 21 16.87 -7.15 -2.36
CA ARG A 21 17.38 -8.20 -3.23
C ARG A 21 17.47 -9.51 -2.45
N GLY A 22 16.87 -10.58 -2.99
CA GLY A 22 16.85 -11.90 -2.35
C GLY A 22 15.77 -12.07 -1.27
N LEU A 23 15.00 -11.03 -0.94
CA LEU A 23 13.85 -11.16 -0.04
C LEU A 23 12.66 -11.79 -0.77
N PHE A 24 12.01 -12.75 -0.11
CA PHE A 24 10.71 -13.24 -0.53
C PHE A 24 9.63 -12.29 0.01
N LEU A 25 8.97 -11.55 -0.90
CA LEU A 25 7.92 -10.57 -0.56
C LEU A 25 6.53 -11.02 -1.02
N ASP A 26 6.39 -12.31 -1.36
CA ASP A 26 5.14 -12.99 -1.71
C ASP A 26 4.24 -12.27 -2.73
N ARG A 27 4.82 -11.47 -3.64
CA ARG A 27 4.10 -10.59 -4.58
C ARG A 27 3.16 -9.57 -3.91
N ARG A 28 3.33 -9.31 -2.61
CA ARG A 28 2.54 -8.34 -1.82
C ARG A 28 3.12 -6.93 -1.83
N CYS A 29 4.30 -6.75 -2.45
CA CYS A 29 5.10 -5.54 -2.35
C CYS A 29 5.21 -4.78 -3.68
N PHE A 30 4.85 -3.51 -3.66
CA PHE A 30 5.28 -2.54 -4.67
C PHE A 30 6.74 -2.14 -4.40
N LEU A 31 7.58 -2.09 -5.44
CA LEU A 31 9.00 -1.75 -5.31
C LEU A 31 9.33 -0.52 -6.14
N VAL A 32 9.78 0.55 -5.48
CA VAL A 32 10.20 1.80 -6.12
C VAL A 32 11.67 2.03 -5.84
N SER A 33 12.46 2.11 -6.91
CA SER A 33 13.91 2.34 -6.77
C SER A 33 14.19 3.79 -6.45
N TYR A 34 14.85 4.01 -5.31
CA TYR A 34 15.29 5.32 -4.85
C TYR A 34 16.66 5.18 -4.18
N ASP A 35 17.54 6.17 -4.36
CA ASP A 35 18.86 6.17 -3.71
C ASP A 35 19.10 7.51 -3.00
N SER A 36 18.94 7.47 -1.68
CA SER A 36 19.11 8.64 -0.80
C SER A 36 20.53 9.18 -0.78
N THR A 37 21.56 8.41 -1.17
CA THR A 37 22.94 8.94 -1.19
C THR A 37 23.17 9.93 -2.33
N SER A 38 22.26 9.97 -3.29
CA SER A 38 22.28 10.87 -4.46
C SER A 38 21.23 12.00 -4.39
N ASP A 39 20.61 12.21 -3.23
CA ASP A 39 19.46 13.11 -3.03
C ASP A 39 19.52 13.78 -1.65
N HIS A 40 20.57 14.56 -1.40
CA HIS A 40 20.85 15.14 -0.07
C HIS A 40 19.78 16.11 0.45
N ASP A 41 19.06 16.78 -0.46
CA ASP A 41 17.98 17.71 -0.13
C ASP A 41 16.59 17.04 -0.06
N GLY A 42 16.48 15.78 -0.49
CA GLY A 42 15.23 15.00 -0.51
C GLY A 42 14.25 15.41 -1.62
N VAL A 43 14.68 16.21 -2.60
CA VAL A 43 13.78 16.73 -3.64
C VAL A 43 13.28 15.60 -4.55
N ARG A 44 14.15 14.66 -4.91
CA ARG A 44 13.75 13.52 -5.75
C ARG A 44 12.86 12.56 -4.97
N LEU A 45 13.11 12.40 -3.67
CA LEU A 45 12.23 11.63 -2.80
C LEU A 45 10.83 12.23 -2.76
N ALA A 46 10.71 13.53 -2.47
CA ALA A 46 9.44 14.23 -2.38
C ALA A 46 8.59 14.01 -3.64
N ARG A 47 9.19 14.23 -4.82
CA ARG A 47 8.52 14.01 -6.11
C ARG A 47 8.10 12.56 -6.32
N SER A 48 8.94 11.62 -5.91
CA SER A 48 8.65 10.18 -6.06
C SER A 48 7.51 9.77 -5.15
N LEU A 49 7.51 10.20 -3.89
CA LEU A 49 6.45 9.89 -2.94
C LEU A 49 5.11 10.52 -3.34
N ALA A 50 5.11 11.79 -3.76
CA ALA A 50 3.92 12.48 -4.24
C ALA A 50 3.27 11.78 -5.45
N ALA A 51 4.06 11.17 -6.34
CA ALA A 51 3.57 10.45 -7.50
C ALA A 51 3.13 9.01 -7.17
N VAL A 52 3.93 8.29 -6.38
CA VAL A 52 3.73 6.85 -6.16
C VAL A 52 2.71 6.59 -5.07
N ILE A 53 2.84 7.24 -3.91
CA ILE A 53 2.10 6.86 -2.70
C ILE A 53 0.58 6.95 -2.90
N PRO A 54 0.02 8.01 -3.50
CA PRO A 54 -1.41 8.07 -3.76
C PRO A 54 -1.92 6.92 -4.64
N VAL A 55 -1.12 6.49 -5.63
CA VAL A 55 -1.49 5.40 -6.54
C VAL A 55 -1.50 4.06 -5.79
N VAL A 56 -0.42 3.72 -5.10
CA VAL A 56 -0.32 2.42 -4.40
C VAL A 56 -1.27 2.34 -3.21
N ALA A 57 -1.50 3.46 -2.51
CA ALA A 57 -2.48 3.55 -1.43
C ALA A 57 -3.91 3.42 -1.97
N GLY A 58 -4.22 4.07 -3.10
CA GLY A 58 -5.50 3.94 -3.78
C GLY A 58 -5.80 2.50 -4.20
N ILE A 59 -4.82 1.83 -4.83
CA ILE A 59 -4.93 0.40 -5.16
C ILE A 59 -5.14 -0.43 -3.89
N ASN A 60 -4.37 -0.23 -2.83
CA ASN A 60 -4.56 -0.98 -1.59
C ASN A 60 -5.96 -0.78 -0.99
N LEU A 61 -6.43 0.47 -0.94
CA LEU A 61 -7.75 0.80 -0.37
C LEU A 61 -8.90 0.26 -1.23
N GLU A 62 -8.76 0.21 -2.55
CA GLU A 62 -9.75 -0.40 -3.45
C GLU A 62 -9.95 -1.89 -3.11
N TYR A 63 -8.86 -2.62 -2.90
CA TYR A 63 -8.92 -4.03 -2.48
C TYR A 63 -9.39 -4.18 -1.04
N TYR A 64 -8.95 -3.30 -0.12
CA TYR A 64 -9.36 -3.31 1.29
C TYR A 64 -10.87 -3.15 1.42
N PHE A 65 -11.44 -2.08 0.83
CA PHE A 65 -12.87 -1.80 0.93
C PHE A 65 -13.70 -2.80 0.14
N GLY A 66 -13.25 -3.19 -1.06
CA GLY A 66 -13.90 -4.25 -1.83
C GLY A 66 -13.92 -5.59 -1.11
N ARG A 67 -12.96 -5.87 -0.22
CA ARG A 67 -12.96 -7.06 0.65
C ARG A 67 -13.85 -6.90 1.87
N VAL A 68 -13.81 -5.75 2.54
CA VAL A 68 -14.56 -5.50 3.80
C VAL A 68 -16.05 -5.42 3.56
N ASP A 69 -16.47 -4.74 2.50
CA ASP A 69 -17.86 -4.66 2.07
C ASP A 69 -17.96 -4.82 0.54
N PRO A 70 -18.00 -6.08 0.06
CA PRO A 70 -18.10 -6.38 -1.38
C PRO A 70 -19.40 -5.91 -2.03
N THR A 71 -20.43 -5.58 -1.24
CA THR A 71 -21.72 -5.12 -1.76
C THR A 71 -21.71 -3.62 -1.97
N GLY A 72 -21.23 -2.85 -0.98
CA GLY A 72 -21.19 -1.39 -1.02
C GLY A 72 -19.99 -0.83 -1.78
N TYR A 73 -18.82 -1.44 -1.66
CA TYR A 73 -17.57 -0.98 -2.29
C TYR A 73 -17.03 -1.92 -3.37
N GLY A 74 -17.67 -3.06 -3.60
CA GLY A 74 -17.37 -3.97 -4.71
C GLY A 74 -18.39 -3.88 -5.85
N CYS A 75 -18.30 -4.80 -6.80
CA CYS A 75 -19.31 -4.98 -7.84
C CYS A 75 -19.95 -6.37 -7.88
N GLY A 76 -19.77 -7.18 -6.84
CA GLY A 76 -20.32 -8.54 -6.76
C GLY A 76 -19.58 -9.54 -7.65
N THR A 77 -20.23 -10.62 -8.04
CA THR A 77 -19.61 -11.63 -8.92
C THR A 77 -19.43 -11.09 -10.33
N LYS A 78 -18.31 -11.42 -10.99
CA LYS A 78 -18.05 -11.03 -12.39
C LYS A 78 -19.00 -11.67 -13.42
N LEU A 79 -19.68 -12.76 -13.06
CA LEU A 79 -20.47 -13.58 -13.99
C LEU A 79 -21.61 -12.84 -14.72
N PRO A 80 -22.47 -12.05 -14.04
CA PRO A 80 -23.59 -11.33 -14.65
C PRO A 80 -23.28 -9.89 -15.05
N HIS A 81 -22.01 -9.46 -15.06
CA HIS A 81 -21.67 -8.05 -15.32
C HIS A 81 -21.97 -7.62 -16.74
N ASN A 82 -22.76 -6.56 -16.87
CA ASN A 82 -22.92 -5.78 -18.10
C ASN A 82 -22.21 -4.43 -17.94
N VAL A 83 -21.27 -4.13 -18.84
CA VAL A 83 -20.55 -2.84 -18.82
C VAL A 83 -21.50 -1.72 -19.23
N SER A 84 -21.63 -0.72 -18.38
CA SER A 84 -22.57 0.39 -18.55
C SER A 84 -21.82 1.71 -18.71
N ALA A 85 -21.90 2.27 -19.92
CA ALA A 85 -21.33 3.57 -20.29
C ALA A 85 -19.82 3.76 -19.99
N LEU A 86 -19.06 2.66 -19.82
CA LEU A 86 -17.67 2.68 -19.36
C LEU A 86 -17.46 3.34 -17.99
N LEU A 87 -18.53 3.52 -17.21
CA LEU A 87 -18.48 4.10 -15.87
C LEU A 87 -18.45 3.03 -14.77
N GLY A 88 -19.02 1.85 -15.07
CA GLY A 88 -19.09 0.73 -14.13
C GLY A 88 -19.81 -0.45 -14.76
N VAL A 89 -20.30 -1.33 -13.91
CA VAL A 89 -21.05 -2.53 -14.30
C VAL A 89 -22.41 -2.58 -13.62
N MET A 90 -23.38 -3.17 -14.31
CA MET A 90 -24.65 -3.60 -13.72
C MET A 90 -24.67 -5.12 -13.59
N ASP A 91 -25.40 -5.61 -12.60
CA ASP A 91 -25.65 -7.02 -12.36
C ASP A 91 -26.91 -7.45 -13.15
N GLY A 92 -26.71 -8.27 -14.18
CA GLY A 92 -27.79 -8.72 -15.06
C GLY A 92 -28.40 -7.57 -15.86
N ALA A 93 -29.70 -7.67 -16.15
CA ALA A 93 -30.42 -6.71 -16.98
C ALA A 93 -30.87 -5.44 -16.23
N GLY A 94 -30.75 -5.41 -14.89
CA GLY A 94 -31.24 -4.30 -14.07
C GLY A 94 -30.71 -4.36 -12.65
N SER A 95 -29.87 -3.39 -12.30
CA SER A 95 -29.35 -3.15 -10.96
C SER A 95 -28.88 -1.70 -10.84
N ASP A 96 -28.45 -1.30 -9.64
CA ASP A 96 -27.64 -0.09 -9.49
C ASP A 96 -26.29 -0.24 -10.21
N LEU A 97 -25.73 0.89 -10.65
CA LEU A 97 -24.39 0.94 -11.22
C LEU A 97 -23.34 0.71 -10.12
N ARG A 98 -22.43 -0.24 -10.33
CA ARG A 98 -21.34 -0.55 -9.40
C ARG A 98 -19.98 -0.29 -10.05
N THR A 99 -19.06 0.31 -9.31
CA THR A 99 -17.74 0.75 -9.81
C THR A 99 -16.55 0.05 -9.15
N GLY A 100 -16.80 -0.78 -8.13
CA GLY A 100 -15.76 -1.46 -7.37
C GLY A 100 -15.22 -2.72 -8.04
N LEU A 101 -14.40 -3.47 -7.30
CA LEU A 101 -13.81 -4.72 -7.77
C LEU A 101 -14.80 -5.90 -7.67
N PRO A 102 -14.74 -6.87 -8.61
CA PRO A 102 -15.51 -8.10 -8.51
C PRO A 102 -14.99 -8.97 -7.36
N TRP A 103 -15.88 -9.78 -6.77
CA TRP A 103 -15.56 -10.70 -5.68
C TRP A 103 -14.33 -11.57 -5.98
N GLN A 104 -14.23 -12.09 -7.20
CA GLN A 104 -13.11 -12.95 -7.63
C GLN A 104 -11.74 -12.25 -7.59
N MET A 105 -11.68 -10.92 -7.56
CA MET A 105 -10.42 -10.18 -7.40
C MET A 105 -10.02 -9.99 -5.94
N VAL A 106 -10.99 -10.01 -5.02
CA VAL A 106 -10.78 -9.73 -3.59
C VAL A 106 -10.93 -10.98 -2.71
N GLU A 107 -11.38 -12.12 -3.26
CA GLU A 107 -11.67 -13.35 -2.50
C GLU A 107 -10.45 -13.93 -1.75
N ILE A 108 -9.22 -13.61 -2.19
CA ILE A 108 -7.96 -14.00 -1.54
C ILE A 108 -7.25 -12.84 -0.84
N HIS A 109 -7.81 -11.62 -0.86
CA HIS A 109 -7.16 -10.45 -0.27
C HIS A 109 -7.45 -10.41 1.24
N GLU A 110 -6.40 -10.27 2.05
CA GLU A 110 -6.51 -9.89 3.45
C GLU A 110 -6.74 -8.37 3.54
N PRO A 111 -7.78 -7.88 4.23
CA PRO A 111 -8.07 -6.46 4.32
C PRO A 111 -7.08 -5.77 5.27
N VAL A 112 -5.86 -5.56 4.79
CA VAL A 112 -4.78 -4.86 5.51
C VAL A 112 -4.50 -3.52 4.84
N ARG A 113 -4.17 -2.51 5.67
CA ARG A 113 -3.72 -1.21 5.17
C ARG A 113 -2.27 -1.28 4.74
N LEU A 114 -1.94 -0.58 3.66
CA LEU A 114 -0.60 -0.54 3.08
C LEU A 114 0.44 -0.06 4.11
N SER A 115 1.53 -0.80 4.25
CA SER A 115 2.73 -0.32 4.92
C SER A 115 3.71 0.23 3.88
N VAL A 116 4.19 1.44 4.08
CA VAL A 116 5.15 2.12 3.21
C VAL A 116 6.46 2.25 3.98
N ILE A 117 7.50 1.57 3.51
CA ILE A 117 8.85 1.67 4.05
C ILE A 117 9.69 2.51 3.09
N VAL A 118 10.26 3.61 3.58
CA VAL A 118 11.06 4.53 2.77
C VAL A 118 12.48 4.56 3.31
N GLU A 119 13.45 4.25 2.46
CA GLU A 119 14.87 4.37 2.78
C GLU A 119 15.30 5.85 2.74
N ALA A 120 15.16 6.53 3.86
CA ALA A 120 15.50 7.93 4.06
C ALA A 120 15.64 8.23 5.56
N ARG A 121 16.33 9.31 5.91
CA ARG A 121 16.36 9.81 7.29
C ARG A 121 14.99 10.38 7.66
N THR A 122 14.61 10.25 8.92
CA THR A 122 13.34 10.78 9.48
C THR A 122 13.18 12.27 9.19
N GLU A 123 14.23 13.07 9.38
CA GLU A 123 14.17 14.54 9.14
C GLU A 123 13.95 14.88 7.66
N THR A 124 14.29 13.97 6.75
CA THR A 124 14.01 14.15 5.32
C THR A 124 12.54 13.84 5.04
N LEU A 125 12.00 12.78 5.62
CA LEU A 125 10.59 12.41 5.45
C LEU A 125 9.65 13.42 6.11
N GLU A 126 9.98 13.92 7.30
CA GLU A 126 9.22 15.00 7.98
C GLU A 126 9.10 16.22 7.07
N ARG A 127 10.22 16.69 6.49
CA ARG A 127 10.19 17.80 5.52
C ARG A 127 9.36 17.49 4.27
N VAL A 128 9.27 16.23 3.84
CA VAL A 128 8.40 15.85 2.72
C VAL A 128 6.93 15.93 3.15
N LEU A 129 6.58 15.39 4.32
CA LEU A 129 5.22 15.44 4.86
C LEU A 129 4.74 16.87 5.09
N ASP A 130 5.61 17.75 5.59
CA ASP A 130 5.30 19.17 5.79
C ASP A 130 4.99 19.90 4.47
N ARG A 131 5.63 19.48 3.37
CA ARG A 131 5.50 20.11 2.06
C ARG A 131 4.38 19.51 1.20
N ASP A 132 3.91 18.31 1.53
CA ASP A 132 2.85 17.62 0.80
C ASP A 132 1.64 17.33 1.73
N PRO A 133 0.65 18.24 1.75
CA PRO A 133 -0.55 18.08 2.55
C PRO A 133 -1.38 16.83 2.19
N ASN A 134 -1.28 16.32 0.97
CA ASN A 134 -2.03 15.12 0.57
C ASN A 134 -1.40 13.87 1.17
N LEU A 135 -0.07 13.76 1.07
CA LEU A 135 0.67 12.68 1.72
C LEU A 135 0.50 12.74 3.25
N SER A 136 0.61 13.93 3.85
CA SER A 136 0.40 14.13 5.27
C SER A 136 -0.97 13.64 5.73
N ARG A 137 -2.05 13.95 4.98
CA ARG A 137 -3.41 13.45 5.30
C ARG A 137 -3.52 11.92 5.21
N LEU A 138 -2.88 11.28 4.24
CA LEU A 138 -2.89 9.81 4.13
C LEU A 138 -2.25 9.17 5.36
N VAL A 139 -1.10 9.70 5.79
CA VAL A 139 -0.36 9.17 6.94
C VAL A 139 -1.07 9.49 8.26
N ALA A 140 -1.43 10.77 8.49
CA ALA A 140 -2.10 11.20 9.72
C ALA A 140 -3.49 10.57 9.89
N GLY A 141 -4.23 10.37 8.79
CA GLY A 141 -5.51 9.66 8.78
C GLY A 141 -5.38 8.15 8.94
N ARG A 142 -4.16 7.62 9.03
CA ARG A 142 -3.85 6.18 9.06
C ARG A 142 -4.51 5.44 7.89
N TRP A 143 -4.57 6.06 6.72
CA TRP A 143 -4.98 5.41 5.47
C TRP A 143 -3.90 4.44 4.98
N LEU A 144 -2.65 4.69 5.38
CA LEU A 144 -1.50 3.82 5.25
C LEU A 144 -0.59 3.99 6.47
N PHE A 145 0.34 3.05 6.68
CA PHE A 145 1.42 3.16 7.66
C PHE A 145 2.70 3.62 6.97
N LEU A 146 3.47 4.49 7.62
CA LEU A 146 4.73 5.00 7.10
C LEU A 146 5.87 4.64 8.05
N ALA A 147 6.97 4.12 7.52
CA ALA A 147 8.20 3.85 8.24
C ALA A 147 9.42 4.39 7.47
N ALA A 148 10.37 4.94 8.21
CA ALA A 148 11.68 5.36 7.74
C ALA A 148 12.68 4.23 7.99
N LEU A 149 13.32 3.74 6.94
CA LEU A 149 14.49 2.87 7.03
C LEU A 149 15.75 3.73 6.90
N ASP A 150 16.56 3.76 7.95
CA ASP A 150 17.74 4.61 7.96
C ASP A 150 18.76 4.17 6.86
N PRO A 151 19.27 5.10 6.03
CA PRO A 151 20.10 4.73 4.88
C PRO A 151 21.48 4.16 5.20
N THR A 152 22.03 4.40 6.40
CA THR A 152 23.38 3.96 6.77
C THR A 152 23.33 2.77 7.73
N SER A 153 22.34 2.73 8.60
CA SER A 153 22.08 1.63 9.53
C SER A 153 20.99 0.68 8.98
N ARG A 154 20.43 -0.15 9.87
CA ARG A 154 19.25 -0.99 9.62
C ARG A 154 18.10 -0.61 10.55
N ARG A 155 18.18 0.56 11.19
CA ARG A 155 17.13 1.03 12.11
C ARG A 155 15.89 1.38 11.31
N LEU A 156 14.74 0.97 11.84
CA LEU A 156 13.43 1.33 11.34
C LEU A 156 12.78 2.26 12.36
N ASP A 157 12.23 3.37 11.91
CA ASP A 157 11.46 4.31 12.71
C ASP A 157 10.05 4.41 12.10
N VAL A 158 8.98 4.28 12.88
CA VAL A 158 7.58 4.27 12.41
C VAL A 158 6.92 5.60 12.76
N TRP A 159 6.11 6.12 11.84
CA TRP A 159 5.33 7.33 12.09
C TRP A 159 4.10 7.04 12.94
N GLU A 160 4.05 7.59 14.14
CA GLU A 160 2.91 7.50 15.07
C GLU A 160 2.71 8.85 15.76
N ASP A 161 1.45 9.23 16.00
CA ASP A 161 1.07 10.45 16.75
C ASP A 161 1.79 11.76 16.34
N GLY A 162 2.16 11.86 15.05
CA GLY A 162 2.77 13.06 14.48
C GLY A 162 4.30 13.09 14.52
N ALA A 163 4.97 12.01 14.88
CA ALA A 163 6.43 11.91 14.89
C ALA A 163 6.93 10.50 14.52
N PHE A 164 8.22 10.39 14.20
CA PHE A 164 8.87 9.09 14.03
C PHE A 164 9.35 8.53 15.37
N HIS A 165 8.97 7.29 15.66
CA HIS A 165 9.36 6.55 16.85
C HIS A 165 10.19 5.31 16.47
N PRO A 166 11.27 4.98 17.20
CA PRO A 166 12.04 3.78 16.92
C PRO A 166 11.17 2.53 16.98
N HIS A 167 11.22 1.71 15.94
CA HIS A 167 10.55 0.42 15.93
C HIS A 167 11.43 -0.62 16.61
N ALA A 168 10.95 -1.16 17.73
CA ALA A 168 11.57 -2.32 18.35
C ALA A 168 11.18 -3.57 17.56
N VAL A 169 12.17 -4.26 17.00
CA VAL A 169 11.96 -5.59 16.44
C VAL A 169 11.89 -6.55 17.61
N ASP A 170 10.75 -7.19 17.80
CA ASP A 170 10.69 -8.37 18.67
C ASP A 170 11.31 -9.53 17.88
N ASP A 171 12.39 -10.12 18.40
CA ASP A 171 13.10 -11.23 17.74
C ASP A 171 12.24 -12.51 17.68
N ALA A 172 11.08 -12.52 18.34
CA ALA A 172 10.09 -13.56 18.24
C ALA A 172 9.46 -13.58 16.83
N VAL A 173 9.89 -14.53 16.00
CA VAL A 173 9.13 -14.89 14.79
C VAL A 173 7.77 -15.44 15.23
N PRO A 174 6.63 -14.92 14.72
CA PRO A 174 5.33 -15.44 15.07
C PRO A 174 5.22 -16.93 14.72
N GLU A 175 4.99 -17.79 15.72
CA GLU A 175 4.68 -19.19 15.50
C GLU A 175 3.19 -19.33 15.16
N ALA A 176 2.88 -19.76 13.94
CA ALA A 176 1.53 -20.13 13.54
C ALA A 176 1.42 -21.66 13.46
N PRO A 177 0.32 -22.27 13.96
CA PRO A 177 0.17 -23.73 13.94
C PRO A 177 0.08 -24.31 12.53
N SER A 178 -0.27 -23.50 11.52
CA SER A 178 -0.19 -23.85 10.11
C SER A 178 -0.06 -22.60 9.23
N SER A 179 0.43 -22.76 8.00
CA SER A 179 0.49 -21.68 7.00
C SER A 179 -0.84 -21.45 6.27
N SER A 180 -1.90 -22.18 6.63
CA SER A 180 -3.24 -22.03 6.06
C SER A 180 -4.15 -21.30 7.05
N ALA A 181 -4.61 -20.12 6.65
CA ALA A 181 -5.78 -19.46 7.23
C ALA A 181 -7.06 -20.03 6.61
#